data_AF-A0A8C5UJE3-F1
#
_entry.id   AF-A0A8C5UJE3-F1
#
_cell.length_a   1.000
_cell.length_b   1.000
_cell.length_c   1.000
_cell.angle_alpha   90.00
_cell.angle_beta   90.00
_cell.angle_gamma   90.00
#
_symmetry.space_group_name_H-M   'P 1'
#
loop_
_entity.id
_entity.type
_entity.pdbx_description
1 polymer ?
#
loop_
_entity_poly.entity_id
_entity_poly.type
_entity_poly.pdbx_seq_one_letter_code
_entity_poly.pdbx_strand_id
1 'polypeptide(L)' 'MFLARVLVGEFTCGSSHYVRPPMKDSQNFYDSCVNDSLNPSIFVIFEKQQIYPEYLIEYQQIKAVRTQVFHDFHCACK' A
#
# COMPACT_ATOMS: atom_id res chain seq x y z
N MET A 1 8.54 1.19 1.68
CA MET A 1 7.32 0.92 0.87
C MET A 1 7.59 -0.31 0.03
N PHE A 2 6.64 -1.22 -0.18
CA PHE A 2 6.82 -2.33 -1.12
C PHE A 2 6.08 -2.05 -2.42
N LEU A 3 6.69 -2.42 -3.54
CA LEU A 3 6.01 -2.57 -4.81
C LEU A 3 5.84 -4.07 -5.06
N ALA A 4 4.60 -4.52 -5.10
CA ALA A 4 4.26 -5.92 -5.26
C ALA A 4 3.41 -6.12 -6.51
N ARG A 5 3.61 -7.26 -7.18
CA ARG A 5 2.70 -7.75 -8.21
C ARG A 5 1.62 -8.55 -7.52
N VAL A 6 0.37 -8.18 -7.78
CA VAL A 6 -0.80 -8.76 -7.12
C VAL A 6 -1.76 -9.29 -8.17
N LEU A 7 -2.19 -10.55 -8.00
CA LEU A 7 -3.23 -11.17 -8.80
C LEU A 7 -4.60 -10.72 -8.29
N VAL A 8 -5.07 -9.59 -8.79
CA VAL A 8 -6.34 -8.96 -8.36
C VAL A 8 -7.56 -9.79 -8.79
N GLY A 9 -7.51 -10.41 -9.97
CA GLY A 9 -8.59 -11.24 -10.49
C GLY A 9 -9.93 -10.50 -10.59
N GLU A 10 -11.02 -11.20 -10.29
CA GLU A 10 -12.34 -10.60 -10.21
C GLU A 10 -12.56 -9.96 -8.84
N PHE A 11 -13.05 -8.72 -8.83
CA PHE A 11 -13.21 -7.94 -7.61
C PHE A 11 -14.65 -7.46 -7.40
N THR A 12 -14.96 -7.15 -6.14
CA THR A 12 -16.25 -6.57 -5.74
C THR A 12 -16.09 -5.61 -4.57
N CYS A 13 -17.12 -4.83 -4.24
CA CYS A 13 -17.07 -3.88 -3.13
C CYS A 13 -16.88 -4.62 -1.80
N GLY A 14 -15.83 -4.23 -1.07
CA GLY A 14 -15.50 -4.81 0.22
C GLY A 14 -16.42 -4.33 1.35
N SER A 15 -16.47 -5.12 2.42
CA SER A 15 -17.11 -4.77 3.70
C SER A 15 -16.21 -5.19 4.84
N SER A 16 -16.23 -4.45 5.95
CA SER A 16 -15.41 -4.72 7.13
C SER A 16 -15.70 -6.06 7.80
N HIS A 17 -16.86 -6.67 7.51
CA HIS A 17 -17.25 -7.97 8.03
C HIS A 17 -16.71 -9.15 7.21
N TYR A 18 -16.11 -8.89 6.05
CA TYR A 18 -15.62 -9.96 5.17
C TYR A 18 -14.28 -10.51 5.64
N VAL A 19 -14.28 -11.79 6.02
CA VAL A 19 -13.06 -12.56 6.33
C VAL A 19 -12.53 -13.30 5.10
N ARG A 20 -13.37 -13.44 4.07
CA ARG A 20 -13.05 -13.99 2.75
C ARG A 20 -13.77 -13.17 1.67
N PRO A 21 -13.35 -13.23 0.40
CA PRO A 21 -14.12 -12.63 -0.68
C PRO A 21 -15.54 -13.20 -0.70
N PRO A 22 -16.56 -12.38 -1.00
CA PRO A 22 -17.92 -12.88 -1.11
C PRO A 22 -18.07 -13.84 -2.30
N MET A 23 -19.13 -14.64 -2.29
CA MET A 23 -19.47 -15.52 -3.41
C MET A 23 -20.00 -14.69 -4.57
N LYS A 24 -19.47 -14.95 -5.77
CA LYS A 24 -20.00 -14.39 -7.02
C LYS A 24 -21.21 -15.19 -7.49
N ASP A 25 -21.04 -16.51 -7.54
CA ASP A 25 -22.06 -17.48 -7.96
C ASP A 25 -22.08 -18.67 -6.99
N SER A 26 -22.94 -19.66 -7.24
CA SER A 26 -23.10 -20.87 -6.41
C SER A 26 -21.83 -21.70 -6.20
N GLN A 27 -20.77 -21.48 -7.01
CA GLN A 27 -19.52 -22.24 -6.93
C GLN A 27 -18.24 -21.37 -6.95
N ASN A 28 -18.34 -20.09 -7.31
CA ASN A 28 -17.18 -19.22 -7.51
C ASN A 28 -17.18 -18.07 -6.50
N PHE A 29 -16.00 -17.79 -5.95
CA PHE A 29 -15.74 -16.63 -5.10
C PHE A 29 -15.06 -15.55 -5.94
N TYR A 30 -15.25 -14.29 -5.54
CA TYR A 30 -14.37 -13.23 -6.02
C TYR A 30 -12.93 -13.48 -5.53
N ASP A 31 -11.96 -12.87 -6.19
CA ASP A 31 -10.55 -13.01 -5.85
C ASP A 31 -10.08 -11.92 -4.89
N SER A 32 -10.68 -10.72 -4.98
CA SER A 32 -10.32 -9.56 -4.15
C SER A 32 -11.51 -8.64 -3.87
N CYS A 33 -11.32 -7.72 -2.93
CA CYS A 33 -12.31 -6.69 -2.60
C CYS A 33 -11.73 -5.29 -2.84
N VAL A 34 -12.56 -4.36 -3.27
CA VAL A 34 -12.18 -2.97 -3.58
C VAL A 34 -13.00 -1.95 -2.80
N ASN A 35 -12.52 -0.71 -2.74
CA ASN A 35 -13.26 0.41 -2.15
C ASN A 35 -14.41 0.89 -3.05
N ASP A 36 -14.23 0.89 -4.36
CA ASP A 36 -15.20 1.36 -5.35
C ASP A 36 -15.09 0.47 -6.60
N SER A 37 -16.23 0.04 -7.14
CA SER A 37 -16.30 -0.82 -8.32
C SER A 37 -16.05 -0.07 -9.63
N LEU A 38 -16.31 1.23 -9.68
CA LEU A 38 -16.10 2.06 -10.87
C LEU A 38 -14.67 2.59 -10.94
N ASN A 39 -14.11 3.01 -9.81
CA ASN A 39 -12.75 3.57 -9.70
C ASN A 39 -12.02 3.00 -8.49
N PRO A 40 -11.51 1.75 -8.58
CA PRO A 40 -10.82 1.12 -7.47
C PRO A 40 -9.44 1.77 -7.24
N SER A 41 -9.16 2.14 -6.00
CA SER A 41 -7.88 2.71 -5.55
C SER A 41 -7.23 1.88 -4.45
N ILE A 42 -8.03 1.10 -3.72
CA ILE A 42 -7.61 0.22 -2.64
C ILE A 42 -8.10 -1.19 -2.95
N PHE A 43 -7.19 -2.16 -2.87
CA PHE A 43 -7.47 -3.57 -3.08
C PHE A 43 -7.14 -4.36 -1.82
N VAL A 44 -8.06 -5.23 -1.41
CA VAL A 44 -7.93 -6.13 -0.27
C VAL A 44 -7.79 -7.55 -0.81
N ILE A 45 -6.67 -8.18 -0.45
CA ILE A 45 -6.27 -9.51 -0.90
C ILE A 45 -6.34 -10.46 0.29
N PHE A 46 -7.00 -11.60 0.11
CA PHE A 46 -7.25 -12.56 1.19
C PHE A 46 -6.26 -13.73 1.16
N GLU A 47 -5.79 -14.13 -0.02
CA GLU A 47 -4.85 -15.25 -0.17
C GLU A 47 -3.42 -14.76 -0.41
N LYS A 48 -2.48 -15.23 0.41
CA LYS A 48 -1.06 -14.83 0.33
C LYS A 48 -0.40 -15.23 -0.99
N GLN A 49 -0.87 -16.29 -1.63
CA GLN A 49 -0.36 -16.77 -2.92
C GLN A 49 -0.65 -15.80 -4.07
N GLN A 50 -1.58 -14.86 -3.89
CA GLN A 50 -1.91 -13.83 -4.89
C GLN A 50 -0.89 -12.68 -4.89
N ILE A 51 0.05 -12.63 -3.94
CA ILE A 51 0.96 -11.49 -3.75
C ILE A 51 2.40 -11.93 -3.99
N TYR A 52 3.11 -11.23 -4.88
CA TYR A 52 4.54 -11.37 -5.10
C TYR A 52 5.24 -10.04 -4.84
N PRO A 53 5.94 -9.88 -3.69
CA PRO A 53 6.69 -8.66 -3.40
C PRO A 53 7.89 -8.56 -4.33
N GLU A 54 7.86 -7.61 -5.26
CA GLU A 54 8.86 -7.49 -6.32
C GLU A 54 10.02 -6.58 -5.91
N TYR A 55 9.70 -5.46 -5.25
CA TYR A 55 10.70 -4.50 -4.80
C TYR A 55 10.41 -3.95 -3.41
N LEU A 56 11.48 -3.71 -2.66
CA LEU A 56 11.48 -2.89 -1.45
C LEU A 56 12.01 -1.51 -1.80
N ILE A 57 11.14 -0.51 -1.69
CA ILE A 57 11.46 0.90 -1.92
C ILE A 57 11.79 1.53 -0.57
N GLU A 58 13.03 1.96 -0.44
CA GLU A 58 13.52 2.78 0.67
C GLU A 58 13.46 4.25 0.27
N TYR A 59 12.92 5.08 1.15
CA TYR A 59 12.86 6.52 0.94
C TYR A 59 13.33 7.24 2.19
N GLN A 60 14.03 8.36 1.99
CA GLN A 60 14.42 9.26 3.05
C GLN A 60 13.68 10.56 2.85
N GLN A 61 12.98 11.02 3.88
CA GLN A 61 12.40 12.35 3.85
C GLN A 61 13.54 13.35 3.90
N ILE A 62 13.83 13.98 2.77
CA ILE A 62 14.70 15.15 2.74
C ILE A 62 13.94 16.22 3.50
N LYS A 63 14.32 16.45 4.76
CA LYS A 63 13.87 17.65 5.46
C LYS A 63 14.35 18.81 4.61
N ALA A 64 13.41 19.61 4.10
CA ALA A 64 13.75 20.90 3.53
C ALA A 64 14.53 21.64 4.62
N VAL A 65 15.84 21.73 4.45
CA VAL A 65 16.66 22.65 5.21
C VAL A 65 16.11 24.00 4.82
N ARG A 66 15.20 24.54 5.63
CA ARG A 66 15.00 25.99 5.65
C ARG A 66 16.38 26.55 5.83
N THR A 67 16.83 27.36 4.89
CA THR A 67 18.09 28.07 4.95
C THR A 67 18.11 28.90 6.22
N GLN A 68 18.56 28.34 7.34
CA GLN A 68 19.03 29.11 8.48
C GLN A 68 20.45 29.55 8.11
N VAL A 69 20.48 30.58 7.27
CA VAL A 69 21.64 31.43 7.05
C VAL A 69 22.03 31.98 8.43
N PHE A 70 23.20 31.53 8.92
CA PHE A 70 24.04 32.11 9.97
C PHE A 70 23.56 32.08 11.44
N HIS A 71 24.55 31.88 12.32
CA HIS A 71 24.53 31.56 13.77
C HIS A 71 24.31 30.06 14.04
N ASP A 72 25.35 29.23 14.21
CA ASP A 72 26.39 29.40 15.23
C ASP A 72 27.81 29.00 14.76
N PHE A 73 28.63 30.01 14.48
CA PHE A 73 30.08 29.94 14.72
C PHE A 73 30.32 30.22 16.21
N HIS A 74 30.29 29.21 17.09
CA HIS A 74 31.18 29.16 18.28
C HIS A 74 30.97 27.89 19.13
N CYS A 75 31.83 26.88 18.92
CA CYS A 75 32.50 26.15 20.01
C CYS A 75 33.53 25.22 19.35
N ALA A 76 34.69 25.76 19.01
CA ALA A 76 35.89 25.67 19.84
C ALA A 76 36.53 24.28 19.78
N CYS A 77 37.59 24.23 18.97
CA CYS A 77 38.69 23.29 19.06
C CYS A 77 39.03 22.99 20.54
N LYS A 78 38.89 21.73 20.95
CA LYS A 78 39.66 21.07 22.01
C LYS A 78 39.52 19.56 21.88
#